data_AF-A0A7C5NV83-F1
#
_entry.id   AF-A0A7C5NV83-F1
#
_cell.length_a   1.000
_cell.length_b   1.000
_cell.length_c   1.000
_cell.angle_alpha   90.00
_cell.angle_beta   90.00
_cell.angle_gamma   90.00
#
_symmetry.space_group_name_H-M   'P 1'
#
loop_
_entity.id
_entity.type
_entity.pdbx_description
1 polymer ?
#
loop_
_entity_poly.entity_id
_entity_poly.type
_entity_poly.pdbx_seq_one_letter_code
_entity_poly.pdbx_strand_id
1 'polypeptide(L)'
;MTAWTDQWLSPSSEFRSAPFWSWNAELDPDRLCRQIESMHTAGMGGFFMHPRYGLKTPYLGEKFFECVSACIEKARELDMKAYLYDEDRWPSGAAGGLVTRDHPEF
;
A
#
# COMPACT_ATOMS: atom_id res chain seq x y z
N MET A 1 -24.83 -10.12 24.34
CA MET A 1 -24.45 -10.89 23.14
C MET A 1 -23.21 -11.70 23.46
N THR A 2 -22.98 -12.85 22.82
CA THR A 2 -21.75 -13.63 23.03
C THR A 2 -20.60 -12.95 22.26
N ALA A 3 -19.35 -13.17 22.68
CA ALA A 3 -18.17 -12.57 22.04
C ALA A 3 -18.10 -12.82 20.52
N TRP A 4 -18.65 -13.95 20.05
CA TRP A 4 -18.73 -14.29 18.63
C TRP A 4 -19.68 -13.41 17.84
N THR A 5 -20.81 -12.98 18.42
CA THR A 5 -21.77 -12.10 17.73
C THR A 5 -21.17 -10.71 17.51
N ASP A 6 -20.42 -10.20 18.49
CA ASP A 6 -19.78 -8.90 18.40
C ASP A 6 -18.67 -8.89 17.33
N GLN A 7 -17.86 -9.95 17.24
CA GLN A 7 -16.85 -10.12 16.19
C GLN A 7 -17.47 -10.23 14.79
N TRP A 8 -18.66 -10.83 14.67
CA TRP A 8 -19.37 -10.90 13.39
C TRP A 8 -19.91 -9.54 12.95
N LEU A 9 -20.48 -8.75 13.87
CA LEU A 9 -21.02 -7.42 13.58
C LEU A 9 -19.92 -6.37 13.38
N SER A 10 -18.77 -6.56 14.01
CA SER A 10 -17.60 -5.68 13.91
C SER A 10 -16.31 -6.49 13.78
N PRO A 11 -16.04 -7.07 12.60
CA PRO A 11 -14.84 -7.87 12.38
C PRO A 11 -13.56 -7.02 12.50
N SER A 12 -12.49 -7.66 12.98
CA SER A 12 -11.13 -7.12 12.94
C SER A 12 -10.65 -6.94 11.50
N SER A 13 -9.59 -6.13 11.33
CA SER A 13 -9.05 -5.78 10.02
C SER A 13 -8.59 -6.97 9.17
N GLU A 14 -8.23 -8.10 9.79
CA GLU A 14 -7.85 -9.33 9.07
C GLU A 14 -8.99 -9.94 8.24
N PHE A 15 -10.25 -9.65 8.61
CA PHE A 15 -11.45 -10.16 7.94
C PHE A 15 -12.13 -9.11 7.06
N ARG A 16 -11.50 -7.94 6.88
CA ARG A 16 -11.99 -6.84 6.04
C ARG A 16 -11.22 -6.77 4.73
N SER A 17 -11.73 -5.99 3.78
CA SER A 17 -11.10 -5.84 2.47
C SER A 17 -9.74 -5.14 2.54
N ALA A 18 -8.83 -5.52 1.66
CA ALA A 18 -7.55 -4.86 1.42
C ALA A 18 -7.32 -4.70 -0.09
N PRO A 19 -7.73 -3.58 -0.71
CA PRO A 19 -7.63 -3.40 -2.14
C PRO A 19 -6.20 -3.05 -2.60
N PHE A 20 -5.94 -3.25 -3.89
CA PHE A 20 -4.80 -2.63 -4.55
C PHE A 20 -5.00 -1.13 -4.66
N TRP A 21 -4.08 -0.38 -4.06
CA TRP A 21 -4.07 1.07 -4.09
C TRP A 21 -2.99 1.55 -5.05
N SER A 22 -3.43 2.12 -6.17
CA SER A 22 -2.54 2.55 -7.24
C SER A 22 -1.77 3.81 -6.83
N TRP A 23 -0.46 3.67 -6.69
CA TRP A 23 0.50 4.76 -6.60
C TRP A 23 0.92 5.15 -8.03
N ASN A 24 0.22 6.13 -8.59
CA ASN A 24 0.29 6.51 -10.00
C ASN A 24 0.42 8.03 -10.20
N ALA A 25 1.06 8.70 -9.24
CA ALA A 25 1.32 10.14 -9.27
C ALA A 25 2.65 10.45 -8.54
N GLU A 26 2.93 11.74 -8.30
CA GLU A 26 3.95 12.16 -7.35
C GLU A 26 3.46 11.86 -5.94
N LEU A 27 4.17 11.04 -5.18
CA LEU A 27 3.81 10.64 -3.82
C LEU A 27 4.00 11.79 -2.84
N ASP A 28 3.04 11.91 -1.93
CA ASP A 28 3.00 12.95 -0.91
C ASP A 28 2.47 12.32 0.40
N PRO A 29 3.28 12.22 1.47
CA PRO A 29 2.91 11.53 2.70
C PRO A 29 1.57 11.98 3.28
N ASP A 30 1.31 13.29 3.29
CA ASP A 30 0.06 13.83 3.85
C ASP A 30 -1.16 13.40 3.03
N ARG A 31 -1.06 13.43 1.69
CA ARG A 31 -2.12 12.94 0.82
C ARG A 31 -2.34 11.44 0.96
N LEU A 32 -1.26 10.66 1.07
CA LEU A 32 -1.31 9.23 1.28
C LEU A 32 -2.03 8.89 2.60
N CYS A 33 -1.68 9.58 3.69
CA CYS A 33 -2.36 9.44 4.98
C CYS A 33 -3.86 9.76 4.90
N ARG A 34 -4.26 10.85 4.22
CA ARG A 34 -5.68 11.17 4.00
C ARG A 34 -6.43 10.10 3.20
N GLN A 35 -5.76 9.47 2.22
CA GLN A 35 -6.34 8.36 1.47
C GLN A 35 -6.54 7.12 2.35
N ILE A 36 -5.59 6.83 3.23
CA ILE A 36 -5.71 5.74 4.22
C ILE A 36 -6.88 6.00 5.17
N GLU A 37 -7.01 7.22 5.69
CA GLU A 37 -8.16 7.61 6.53
C GLU A 37 -9.49 7.42 5.78
N SER A 38 -9.52 7.76 4.49
CA SER A 38 -10.71 7.56 3.66
C SER A 38 -11.04 6.08 3.47
N MET A 39 -10.02 5.22 3.27
CA MET A 39 -10.19 3.76 3.18
C MET A 39 -10.68 3.18 4.51
N HIS A 40 -10.14 3.63 5.63
CA HIS A 40 -10.58 3.24 6.97
C HIS A 40 -12.04 3.61 7.22
N THR A 41 -12.44 4.86 6.93
CA THR A 41 -13.83 5.31 7.06
C THR A 41 -14.79 4.50 6.17
N ALA A 42 -14.31 4.04 5.00
CA ALA A 42 -15.08 3.16 4.13
C ALA A 42 -15.16 1.69 4.63
N GLY A 43 -14.50 1.35 5.74
CA GLY A 43 -14.57 0.05 6.39
C GLY A 43 -13.53 -0.97 5.91
N MET A 44 -12.51 -0.54 5.16
CA MET A 44 -11.41 -1.40 4.73
C MET A 44 -10.50 -1.78 5.92
N GLY A 45 -9.95 -2.99 5.90
CA GLY A 45 -9.00 -3.46 6.93
C GLY A 45 -7.55 -3.31 6.54
N GLY A 46 -7.26 -2.93 5.30
CA GLY A 46 -5.89 -2.77 4.83
C GLY A 46 -5.83 -2.25 3.41
N PHE A 47 -4.63 -2.27 2.84
CA PHE A 47 -4.36 -1.85 1.46
C PHE A 47 -3.02 -2.40 0.98
N PHE A 48 -2.91 -2.63 -0.33
CA PHE A 48 -1.64 -2.93 -1.00
C PHE A 48 -1.12 -1.65 -1.66
N MET A 49 0.00 -1.12 -1.17
CA MET A 49 0.72 -0.01 -1.80
C MET A 49 1.29 -0.52 -3.12
N HIS A 50 0.64 -0.18 -4.24
CA HIS A 50 0.96 -0.73 -5.55
C HIS A 50 1.48 0.34 -6.49
N PRO A 51 2.80 0.38 -6.75
CA PRO A 51 3.35 1.25 -7.78
C PRO A 51 2.75 0.91 -9.15
N ARG A 52 2.26 1.92 -9.86
CA ARG A 52 1.56 1.76 -11.14
C ARG A 52 2.01 2.77 -12.18
N TYR A 53 1.59 2.53 -13.42
CA TYR A 53 1.80 3.48 -14.51
C TYR A 53 1.34 4.89 -14.10
N GLY A 54 2.24 5.87 -14.24
CA GLY A 54 2.03 7.24 -13.79
C GLY A 54 2.76 7.61 -12.50
N LEU A 55 3.40 6.66 -11.82
CA LEU A 55 4.28 6.97 -10.69
C LEU A 55 5.37 7.96 -11.13
N LYS A 56 5.46 9.10 -10.44
CA LYS A 56 6.46 10.14 -10.71
C LYS A 56 7.61 10.12 -9.71
N THR A 57 7.33 9.72 -8.47
CA THR A 57 8.35 9.54 -7.44
C THR A 57 9.24 8.35 -7.82
N PRO A 58 10.58 8.49 -7.82
CA PRO A 58 11.49 7.41 -8.18
C PRO A 58 11.25 6.16 -7.33
N TYR A 59 10.98 5.03 -7.99
CA TYR A 59 10.82 3.73 -7.34
C TYR A 59 12.11 3.35 -6.58
N LEU A 60 11.95 2.85 -5.35
CA LEU A 60 13.06 2.55 -4.41
C LEU A 60 13.95 3.74 -4.03
N GLY A 61 13.55 4.98 -4.35
CA GLY A 61 14.23 6.18 -3.88
C GLY A 61 13.92 6.51 -2.42
N GLU A 62 14.66 7.45 -1.84
CA GLU A 62 14.46 7.92 -0.45
C GLU A 62 13.03 8.39 -0.20
N LYS A 63 12.48 9.23 -1.09
CA LYS A 63 11.10 9.73 -0.98
C LYS A 63 10.05 8.62 -1.06
N PHE A 64 10.31 7.58 -1.85
CA PHE A 64 9.41 6.42 -1.94
C PHE A 64 9.34 5.71 -0.59
N PHE A 65 10.49 5.45 0.04
CA PHE A 65 10.54 4.81 1.35
C PHE A 65 9.98 5.70 2.47
N GLU A 66 10.18 7.02 2.42
CA GLU A 66 9.51 7.97 3.32
C GLU A 66 7.97 7.82 3.24
N CYS A 67 7.44 7.72 2.02
CA CYS A 67 6.01 7.51 1.80
C CYS A 67 5.53 6.14 2.30
N VAL A 68 6.31 5.07 2.08
CA VAL A 68 6.01 3.74 2.63
C VAL A 68 5.96 3.78 4.15
N SER A 69 6.96 4.39 4.80
CA SER A 69 6.99 4.54 6.26
C SER A 69 5.78 5.31 6.77
N ALA A 70 5.42 6.43 6.16
CA ALA A 70 4.23 7.19 6.53
C ALA A 70 2.95 6.35 6.44
N CYS A 71 2.81 5.53 5.39
CA CYS A 71 1.65 4.64 5.23
C CYS A 71 1.60 3.54 6.31
N ILE A 72 2.75 2.97 6.67
CA ILE A 72 2.84 1.94 7.73
C ILE A 72 2.45 2.55 9.07
N GLU A 73 2.97 3.73 9.40
CA GLU A 73 2.66 4.42 10.67
C GLU A 73 1.18 4.76 10.75
N LYS A 74 0.59 5.32 9.68
CA LYS A 74 -0.85 5.62 9.62
C LYS A 74 -1.71 4.36 9.71
N ALA A 75 -1.33 3.28 9.05
CA ALA A 75 -2.05 2.01 9.14
C ALA A 75 -2.03 1.47 10.58
N ARG A 76 -0.90 1.57 11.28
CA ARG A 76 -0.78 1.17 12.69
C ARG A 76 -1.67 1.99 13.60
N GLU A 77 -1.79 3.30 13.38
CA GLU A 77 -2.69 4.18 14.14
C GLU A 77 -4.17 3.79 13.99
N LEU A 78 -4.55 3.27 12.83
CA LEU A 78 -5.94 2.94 12.46
C LEU A 78 -6.26 1.44 12.53
N ASP A 79 -5.37 0.62 13.12
CA ASP A 79 -5.47 -0.84 13.14
C ASP A 79 -5.68 -1.47 11.74
N MET A 80 -5.09 -0.87 10.69
CA MET A 80 -5.14 -1.40 9.32
C MET A 80 -3.88 -2.21 8.98
N LYS A 81 -4.00 -3.08 7.98
CA LYS A 81 -2.88 -3.84 7.40
C LYS A 81 -2.29 -3.09 6.21
N ALA A 82 -1.03 -2.70 6.29
CA ALA A 82 -0.26 -2.15 5.18
C ALA A 82 0.52 -3.28 4.49
N TYR A 83 0.23 -3.53 3.23
CA TYR A 83 0.95 -4.51 2.41
C TYR A 83 1.82 -3.80 1.38
N LEU A 84 3.09 -4.19 1.31
CA LEU A 84 4.00 -3.72 0.26
C LEU A 84 3.85 -4.63 -0.97
N TYR A 85 3.72 -4.03 -2.14
CA TYR A 85 3.93 -4.74 -3.40
C TYR A 85 5.40 -4.61 -3.80
N ASP A 86 6.08 -5.72 -4.05
CA ASP A 86 7.53 -5.84 -4.19
C ASP A 86 8.08 -5.42 -5.56
N GLU A 87 7.25 -4.80 -6.40
CA GLU A 87 7.61 -4.49 -7.79
C GLU A 87 6.99 -3.16 -8.30
N ASP A 88 7.67 -2.47 -9.21
CA ASP A 88 7.08 -1.40 -10.00
C ASP A 88 6.21 -2.00 -11.12
N ARG A 89 4.89 -1.87 -10.96
CA ARG A 89 3.84 -2.49 -11.78
C ARG A 89 3.76 -4.00 -11.56
N TRP A 90 4.31 -4.79 -12.47
CA TRP A 90 4.29 -6.26 -12.55
C TRP A 90 5.00 -6.69 -13.85
N PRO A 91 5.51 -7.94 -13.96
CA PRO A 91 5.70 -8.96 -12.92
C PRO A 91 6.95 -8.72 -12.06
N SER A 92 7.04 -9.38 -10.89
CA SER A 92 8.19 -9.27 -9.97
C SER A 92 9.49 -9.78 -10.61
N GLY A 93 10.59 -9.08 -10.32
CA GLY A 93 11.96 -9.46 -10.62
C GLY A 93 12.78 -8.38 -11.32
N ALA A 94 12.13 -7.48 -12.07
CA ALA A 94 12.82 -6.46 -12.86
C ALA A 94 13.08 -5.16 -12.08
N ALA A 95 12.39 -4.95 -10.95
CA ALA A 95 12.41 -3.70 -10.19
C ALA A 95 12.13 -2.46 -11.08
N GLY A 96 11.07 -2.51 -11.89
CA GLY A 96 10.76 -1.47 -12.88
C GLY A 96 11.76 -1.37 -14.03
N GLY A 97 12.52 -2.43 -14.28
CA GLY A 97 13.60 -2.49 -15.27
C GLY A 97 14.97 -2.10 -14.73
N LEU A 98 15.10 -1.73 -13.45
CA LEU A 98 16.40 -1.38 -12.86
C LEU A 98 17.38 -2.56 -12.87
N VAL A 99 16.89 -3.78 -12.65
CA VAL A 99 17.74 -4.99 -12.63
C VAL A 99 18.18 -5.37 -14.04
N THR A 100 17.29 -5.27 -15.03
CA THR A 100 17.55 -5.75 -16.40
C THR A 100 18.17 -4.70 -17.32
N ARG A 101 18.16 -3.41 -16.95
CA ARG A 101 18.64 -2.30 -17.80
C ARG A 101 20.07 -2.52 -18.32
N ASP A 102 20.94 -3.01 -17.45
CA ASP A 102 22.37 -3.16 -17.76
C ASP A 102 22.71 -4.62 -18.18
N HIS A 103 21.68 -5.45 -18.38
CA HIS A 103 21.77 -6.87 -18.72
C HIS A 103 20.81 -7.25 -19.88
N PRO A 104 21.08 -6.80 -21.12
CA PRO A 104 20.21 -7.04 -22.27
C PRO A 104 20.11 -8.51 -22.71
N GLU A 105 20.95 -9.39 -22.14
CA GLU A 105 20.91 -10.84 -22.34
C GLU A 105 19.71 -11.53 -21.65
N PHE A 106 19.01 -10.86 -20.74
CA PHE A 106 17.85 -11.37 -20.00
C PHE A 106 16.53 -10.74 -20.45
#